data_AF-A0A317JVX0-F1
#
_entry.id   AF-A0A317JVX0-F1
#
_cell.length_a   1.000
_cell.length_b   1.000
_cell.length_c   1.000
_cell.angle_alpha   90.00
_cell.angle_beta   90.00
_cell.angle_gamma   90.00
#
_symmetry.space_group_name_H-M   'P 1'
#
loop_
_entity.id
_entity.type
_entity.pdbx_description
1 polymer ?
#
loop_
_entity_poly.entity_id
_entity_poly.type
_entity_poly.pdbx_seq_one_letter_code
_entity_poly.pdbx_strand_id
1 'polypeptide(L)'
;MEFAAGIPSRWIVTLRSGAVMELAADAYSEADGQLLFNVLVDATADEQDQMVIDWRIPNNPRRVGVVVAKVPTAEVAYIYTAPSWFDDGSSVDMIT
;
A
#
# COMPACT_ATOMS: atom_id res chain seq x y z
N MET A 1 -15.39 5.46 2.17
CA MET A 1 -14.10 4.73 2.21
C MET A 1 -13.14 5.41 3.18
N GLU A 2 -12.43 4.62 3.99
CA GLU A 2 -11.42 5.09 4.96
C GLU A 2 -10.25 4.09 5.04
N PHE A 3 -9.03 4.58 5.33
CA PHE A 3 -7.88 3.71 5.60
C PHE A 3 -7.98 3.06 6.98
N ALA A 4 -8.02 1.74 7.01
CA ALA A 4 -8.24 0.96 8.22
C ALA A 4 -6.95 0.69 9.02
N ALA A 5 -5.79 0.87 8.40
CA ALA A 5 -4.47 0.71 9.04
C ALA A 5 -3.79 2.06 9.40
N GLY A 6 -4.48 3.18 9.21
CA GLY A 6 -3.91 4.53 9.34
C GLY A 6 -3.37 5.06 8.02
N ILE A 7 -2.47 6.05 8.08
CA ILE A 7 -1.83 6.61 6.87
C ILE A 7 -0.92 5.54 6.25
N PRO A 8 -1.08 5.20 4.95
CA PRO A 8 -0.25 4.19 4.31
C PRO A 8 1.24 4.55 4.31
N SER A 9 2.09 3.54 4.35
CA SER A 9 3.54 3.73 4.30
C SER A 9 4.01 4.16 2.92
N ARG A 10 5.13 4.91 2.88
CA ARG A 10 5.82 5.29 1.65
C ARG A 10 6.75 4.18 1.20
N TRP A 11 6.50 3.63 0.02
CA TRP A 11 7.34 2.62 -0.60
C TRP A 11 8.06 3.20 -1.80
N ILE A 12 9.35 2.92 -1.90
CA ILE A 12 10.17 3.23 -3.07
C ILE A 12 10.53 1.92 -3.74
N VAL A 13 10.15 1.81 -5.02
CA VAL A 13 10.35 0.64 -5.86
C VAL A 13 11.23 1.03 -7.03
N THR A 14 12.45 0.49 -7.05
CA THR A 14 13.38 0.67 -8.17
C THR A 14 13.22 -0.50 -9.12
N LEU A 15 12.93 -0.19 -10.39
CA LEU A 15 12.87 -1.16 -11.47
C LEU A 15 14.26 -1.42 -12.06
N ARG A 16 14.45 -2.57 -12.71
CA ARG A 16 15.69 -2.94 -13.40
C ARG A 16 16.04 -2.02 -14.56
N SER A 17 15.05 -1.34 -15.13
CA SER A 17 15.25 -0.25 -16.09
C SER A 17 15.92 0.99 -15.49
N GLY A 18 16.00 1.09 -14.16
CA GLY A 18 16.46 2.26 -13.42
C GLY A 18 15.33 3.26 -13.08
N ALA A 19 14.10 3.03 -13.56
CA ALA A 19 12.95 3.83 -13.16
C ALA A 19 12.64 3.63 -11.68
N VAL A 20 12.20 4.70 -11.01
CA VAL A 20 11.81 4.67 -9.59
C VAL A 20 10.35 5.04 -9.48
N MET A 21 9.58 4.21 -8.78
CA MET A 21 8.20 4.45 -8.43
C MET A 21 8.07 4.68 -6.94
N GLU A 22 7.11 5.53 -6.59
CA GLU A 22 6.78 5.87 -5.23
C GLU A 22 5.31 5.54 -4.98
N LEU A 23 5.05 4.68 -3.99
CA LEU A 23 3.74 4.07 -3.74
C LEU A 23 3.31 4.25 -2.29
N ALA A 24 2.02 4.50 -2.08
CA ALA A 24 1.36 4.49 -0.77
C ALA A 24 0.70 3.14 -0.55
N ALA A 25 1.23 2.33 0.37
CA ALA A 25 0.72 0.99 0.64
C ALA A 25 0.99 0.56 2.08
N ASP A 26 0.13 -0.31 2.61
CA ASP A 26 0.31 -0.89 3.95
C ASP A 26 1.20 -2.13 3.90
N ALA A 27 1.13 -2.89 2.80
CA ALA A 27 1.95 -4.05 2.55
C ALA A 27 2.06 -4.32 1.05
N TYR A 28 2.89 -5.31 0.70
CA TYR A 28 2.81 -5.99 -0.58
C TYR A 28 2.78 -7.51 -0.38
N SER A 29 2.17 -8.21 -1.32
CA SER A 29 2.19 -9.67 -1.45
C SER A 29 2.76 -10.05 -2.82
N GLU A 30 3.21 -11.30 -2.98
CA GLU A 30 3.60 -11.83 -4.28
C GLU A 30 2.57 -12.85 -4.76
N ALA A 31 2.04 -12.65 -5.97
CA ALA A 31 1.09 -13.55 -6.62
C ALA A 31 1.30 -13.52 -8.14
N ASP A 32 1.34 -14.68 -8.79
CA ASP A 32 1.46 -14.83 -10.24
C ASP A 32 2.62 -14.04 -10.88
N GLY A 33 3.77 -13.99 -10.18
CA GLY A 33 4.95 -13.23 -10.62
C GLY A 33 4.77 -11.71 -10.60
N GLN A 34 3.78 -11.22 -9.86
CA GLN A 34 3.53 -9.82 -9.59
C GLN A 34 3.68 -9.54 -8.08
N LEU A 35 4.27 -8.41 -7.75
CA LEU A 35 4.11 -7.80 -6.45
C LEU A 35 2.84 -6.95 -6.46
N LEU A 36 1.92 -7.27 -5.58
CA LEU A 36 0.66 -6.56 -5.38
C LEU A 36 0.84 -5.67 -4.16
N PHE A 37 0.93 -4.36 -4.37
CA PHE A 37 0.94 -3.39 -3.28
C PHE A 37 -0.51 -3.07 -2.91
N ASN A 38 -0.81 -3.12 -1.62
CA ASN A 38 -2.18 -3.01 -1.14
C ASN A 38 -2.33 -2.08 0.06
N VAL A 39 -3.49 -1.43 0.11
CA VAL A 39 -3.96 -0.68 1.28
C VAL A 39 -5.14 -1.40 1.90
N LEU A 40 -5.20 -1.39 3.23
CA LEU A 40 -6.30 -1.92 3.99
C LEU A 40 -7.32 -0.82 4.24
N VAL A 41 -8.54 -1.04 3.78
CA VAL A 41 -9.59 -0.02 3.76
C VAL A 41 -10.88 -0.58 4.31
N ASP A 42 -11.63 0.27 5.00
CA ASP A 42 -13.05 0.04 5.30
C ASP A 42 -13.90 0.76 4.24
N ALA A 43 -14.67 -0.02 3.47
CA ALA A 43 -15.46 0.45 2.34
C ALA A 43 -16.85 -0.20 2.29
N THR A 44 -17.84 0.51 1.76
CA THR A 44 -19.18 -0.06 1.49
C THR A 44 -19.12 -1.05 0.32
N ALA A 45 -20.17 -1.86 0.13
CA ALA A 45 -20.23 -2.79 -1.01
C ALA A 45 -20.12 -2.05 -2.36
N ASP A 46 -20.87 -0.96 -2.53
CA ASP A 46 -20.85 -0.15 -3.76
C ASP A 46 -19.48 0.50 -4.02
N GLU A 47 -18.74 0.85 -2.97
CA GLU A 47 -17.35 1.33 -3.09
C GLU A 47 -16.43 0.17 -3.50
N GLN A 48 -16.57 -1.00 -2.87
CA GLN A 48 -15.78 -2.20 -3.17
C GLN A 48 -15.92 -2.66 -4.62
N ASP A 49 -17.11 -2.55 -5.22
CA ASP A 49 -17.36 -2.95 -6.62
C ASP A 49 -16.58 -2.11 -7.64
N GLN A 50 -16.05 -0.96 -7.23
CA GLN A 50 -15.25 -0.08 -8.08
C GLN A 50 -13.73 -0.34 -7.94
N MET A 51 -13.34 -1.34 -7.14
CA MET A 51 -11.96 -1.54 -6.70
C MET A 51 -11.41 -2.90 -7.10
N VAL A 52 -10.09 -2.98 -7.27
CA VAL A 52 -9.39 -4.26 -7.41
C VAL A 52 -9.08 -4.79 -6.01
N ILE A 53 -9.91 -5.72 -5.53
CA ILE A 53 -9.75 -6.34 -4.22
C ILE A 53 -8.83 -7.56 -4.35
N ASP A 54 -7.76 -7.58 -3.56
CA ASP A 54 -6.84 -8.72 -3.43
C ASP A 54 -7.39 -9.76 -2.46
N TRP A 55 -7.82 -9.31 -1.28
CA TRP A 55 -8.33 -10.18 -0.22
C TRP A 55 -9.38 -9.48 0.63
N ARG A 56 -10.19 -10.28 1.32
CA ARG A 56 -11.27 -9.84 2.20
C ARG A 56 -11.06 -10.38 3.61
N ILE A 57 -11.40 -9.58 4.63
CA ILE A 57 -11.39 -10.06 6.02
C ILE A 57 -12.69 -10.83 6.30
N PRO A 58 -12.64 -12.15 6.59
CA PRO A 58 -13.85 -12.97 6.72
C PRO A 58 -14.84 -12.48 7.79
N ASN A 59 -14.33 -11.90 8.86
CA ASN A 59 -15.05 -11.43 10.04
C ASN A 59 -15.36 -9.92 10.03
N ASN A 60 -14.99 -9.21 8.95
CA ASN A 60 -15.39 -7.83 8.72
C ASN A 60 -15.56 -7.60 7.20
N PRO A 61 -16.77 -7.78 6.64
CA PRO A 61 -17.01 -7.71 5.20
C PRO A 61 -16.80 -6.32 4.59
N ARG A 62 -16.73 -5.28 5.43
CA ARG A 62 -16.38 -3.92 4.98
C ARG A 62 -14.88 -3.73 4.81
N ARG A 63 -14.06 -4.58 5.46
CA ARG A 63 -12.61 -4.45 5.48
C ARG A 63 -11.97 -5.31 4.41
N VAL A 64 -11.29 -4.66 3.48
CA VAL A 64 -10.69 -5.31 2.32
C VAL A 64 -9.29 -4.80 2.04
N GLY A 65 -8.44 -5.65 1.48
CA GLY A 65 -7.18 -5.25 0.88
C GLY A 65 -7.42 -4.83 -0.56
N VAL A 66 -7.19 -3.55 -0.87
CA VAL A 66 -7.30 -3.00 -2.23
C VAL A 66 -5.92 -2.87 -2.85
N VAL A 67 -5.75 -3.40 -4.06
CA VAL A 67 -4.52 -3.28 -4.83
C VAL A 67 -4.40 -1.86 -5.37
N VAL A 68 -3.31 -1.18 -5.02
CA VAL A 68 -2.98 0.17 -5.53
C VAL A 68 -1.95 0.13 -6.65
N ALA A 69 -1.13 -0.92 -6.70
CA ALA A 69 -0.18 -1.13 -7.79
C ALA A 69 0.12 -2.61 -7.99
N LYS A 70 0.37 -2.99 -9.25
CA LYS A 70 0.89 -4.30 -9.63
C LYS A 70 2.22 -4.10 -10.35
N VAL A 71 3.27 -4.74 -9.86
CA VAL A 71 4.61 -4.61 -10.44
C VAL A 71 5.15 -6.01 -10.74
N PRO A 72 5.56 -6.32 -11.97
CA PRO A 72 6.15 -7.62 -12.26
C PRO A 72 7.39 -7.86 -11.40
N THR A 73 7.43 -8.96 -10.64
CA THR A 73 8.55 -9.28 -9.75
C THR A 73 9.88 -9.29 -10.52
N ALA A 74 9.85 -9.79 -11.76
CA ALA A 74 11.02 -9.84 -12.64
C ALA A 74 11.61 -8.47 -12.96
N GLU A 75 10.79 -7.41 -12.99
CA GLU A 75 11.22 -6.04 -13.29
C GLU A 75 11.73 -5.30 -12.05
N VAL A 76 11.52 -5.84 -10.85
CA VAL A 76 11.97 -5.18 -9.61
C VAL A 76 13.46 -5.44 -9.38
N ALA A 77 14.19 -4.35 -9.14
CA ALA A 77 15.59 -4.39 -8.71
C ALA A 77 15.72 -4.24 -7.19
N TYR A 78 14.96 -3.33 -6.57
CA TYR A 78 15.04 -3.04 -5.14
C TYR A 78 13.73 -2.43 -4.61
N ILE A 79 13.37 -2.75 -3.37
CA ILE A 79 12.21 -2.19 -2.66
C ILE A 79 12.60 -1.83 -1.25
N TYR A 80 12.15 -0.67 -0.77
CA TYR A 80 12.25 -0.30 0.64
C TYR A 80 11.12 0.63 1.06
N THR A 81 10.83 0.64 2.36
CA THR A 81 9.98 1.64 3.00
C THR A 81 10.80 2.89 3.29
N ALA A 82 10.37 4.04 2.78
CA ALA A 82 10.99 5.34 3.00
C ALA A 82 10.33 6.08 4.17
N PRO A 83 10.95 7.16 4.69
CA PRO A 83 10.31 8.05 5.65
C PRO A 83 8.95 8.53 5.16
N SER A 84 8.02 8.74 6.11
CA SER A 84 6.67 9.17 5.77
C SER A 84 6.69 10.51 5.02
N TRP A 85 5.73 10.74 4.13
CA TRP A 85 5.58 12.04 3.45
C TRP A 85 5.38 13.23 4.39
N PHE A 86 4.88 12.94 5.59
CA PHE A 86 4.51 13.93 6.60
C PHE A 86 5.59 14.10 7.67
N ASP A 87 6.69 13.34 7.57
CA ASP A 87 7.86 13.53 8.41
C ASP A 87 8.78 14.54 7.72
N ASP A 88 8.61 15.81 8.08
CA ASP A 88 9.47 16.91 7.64
C ASP A 88 10.73 17.07 8.51
N GLY A 89 10.98 16.12 9.42
CA GLY A 89 12.07 16.17 10.38
C GLY A 89 11.80 17.09 11.58
N SER A 90 10.60 17.67 11.70
CA SER A 90 10.19 18.35 12.93
C SER A 90 9.57 17.35 13.90
N SER A 91 10.38 16.81 14.81
CA SER A 91 9.86 16.19 16.02
C SER A 91 9.07 17.24 16.78
N VAL A 92 7.75 17.20 16.72
CA VAL A 92 6.92 17.84 17.75
C VAL A 92 7.06 16.97 18.99
N ASP A 93 8.02 17.34 19.83
CA ASP A 93 8.13 16.86 21.20
C ASP A 93 6.79 17.14 21.91
N MET A 94 5.93 16.12 21.97
CA MET A 94 4.80 16.14 22.88
C MET A 94 5.34 15.85 24.28
N ILE A 95 5.86 16.90 24.91
CA ILE A 95 6.16 16.93 26.34
C ILE A 95 4.82 16.74 27.07
N THR A 96 4.75 15.69 27.89
CA THR A 96 3.65 15.42 28.83
C THR A 96 3.91 16.10 30.17
#